data_AF-A0A943UU60-F1
#
_entry.id   AF-A0A943UU60-F1
#
_cell.length_a   1.000
_cell.length_b   1.000
_cell.length_c   1.000
_cell.angle_alpha   90.00
_cell.angle_beta   90.00
_cell.angle_gamma   90.00
#
_symmetry.space_group_name_H-M   'P 1'
#
loop_
_entity.id
_entity.type
_entity.pdbx_description
1 polymer ?
#
loop_
_entity_poly.entity_id
_entity_poly.type
_entity_poly.pdbx_seq_one_letter_code
_entity_poly.pdbx_strand_id
1 'polypeptide(L)' 'VAHMAQALERLQNEARKTEAMPSNVTFITGPSNTADIELVRVVGVHGPVNAAVMLVEG' A
#
# COMPACT_ATOMS: atom_id res chain seq x y z
N VAL A 1 -8.74 6.52 -9.82
CA VAL A 1 -7.67 5.72 -9.18
C VAL A 1 -6.76 6.69 -8.45
N ALA A 2 -6.57 6.56 -7.14
CA ALA A 2 -5.60 7.40 -6.44
C ALA A 2 -4.19 6.94 -6.84
N HIS A 3 -3.39 7.85 -7.38
CA HIS A 3 -2.01 7.56 -7.76
C HIS A 3 -1.14 7.49 -6.50
N MET A 4 -0.19 6.57 -6.44
CA MET A 4 0.75 6.43 -5.32
C MET A 4 1.43 7.77 -4.95
N ALA A 5 1.76 8.58 -5.96
CA ALA A 5 2.31 9.93 -5.77
C ALA A 5 1.40 10.84 -4.92
N GLN A 6 0.08 10.79 -5.12
CA GLN A 6 -0.89 11.58 -4.37
C GLN A 6 -1.00 11.09 -2.91
N ALA A 7 -0.88 9.78 -2.67
CA ALA A 7 -0.85 9.23 -1.32
C ALA A 7 0.41 9.67 -0.55
N LEU A 8 1.57 9.66 -1.22
CA LEU A 8 2.82 10.17 -0.65
C LEU A 8 2.74 11.66 -0.33
N GLU A 9 2.22 12.48 -1.25
CA GLU A 9 2.09 13.92 -1.04
C GLU A 9 1.23 14.25 0.19
N ARG A 10 0.12 13.53 0.38
CA ARG A 10 -0.74 13.67 1.57
C ARG A 10 0.01 13.32 2.85
N LEU A 11 0.71 12.17 2.87
CA LEU A 11 1.50 11.75 4.02
C LEU A 11 2.60 12.77 4.36
N GLN A 12 3.28 13.33 3.35
CA GLN A 12 4.30 14.37 3.56
C GLN A 12 3.69 15.66 4.12
N ASN A 13 2.52 16.06 3.64
CA ASN A 13 1.82 17.24 4.14
C ASN A 13 1.34 17.06 5.58
N GLU A 14 0.92 15.86 5.96
CA GLU A 14 0.57 15.53 7.35
C GLU A 14 1.82 15.52 8.23
N ALA A 15 2.90 14.85 7.81
CA ALA A 15 4.18 14.83 8.52
C ALA A 15 4.75 16.21 8.85
N ARG A 16 4.46 17.21 8.01
CA ARG A 16 4.89 18.61 8.23
C ARG A 16 4.02 19.37 9.23
N LYS A 17 2.77 18.92 9.45
CA LYS A 17 1.78 19.58 10.30
C LYS A 17 1.72 18.99 11.71
N THR A 18 2.15 17.74 11.88
CA THR A 18 2.10 17.01 13.16
C THR A 18 3.52 16.56 13.55
N GLU A 19 3.87 16.66 14.84
CA GLU A 19 5.12 16.11 15.38
C GLU A 19 5.08 14.57 15.53
N ALA A 20 3.90 13.96 15.42
CA ALA A 20 3.66 12.54 15.64
C ALA A 20 3.36 11.85 14.31
N MET A 21 4.42 11.43 13.61
CA MET A 21 4.30 10.46 12.53
C MET A 21 4.07 9.06 13.09
N PRO A 22 3.29 8.20 12.41
CA PRO A 22 3.20 6.79 12.79
C PRO A 22 4.60 6.17 12.73
N SER A 23 4.88 5.25 13.67
CA SER A 23 6.16 4.55 13.73
C SER A 23 6.42 3.65 12.52
N ASN A 24 5.39 3.37 11.73
CA ASN A 24 5.45 2.57 10.50
C ASN A 24 4.39 3.04 9.50
N VAL A 25 4.79 3.18 8.23
CA VAL A 25 3.88 3.28 7.08
C VAL A 25 4.19 2.15 6.12
N THR A 26 3.21 1.28 5.86
CA THR A 26 3.33 0.15 4.93
C THR A 26 2.36 0.31 3.77
N PHE A 27 2.87 0.29 2.54
CA PHE A 27 2.05 0.29 1.33
C PHE A 27 1.84 -1.16 0.87
N ILE A 28 0.60 -1.64 1.00
CA ILE A 28 0.21 -2.93 0.44
C ILE A 28 -0.34 -2.66 -0.96
N THR A 29 0.46 -2.97 -1.98
CA THR A 29 0.02 -2.92 -3.36
C THR A 29 -0.77 -4.18 -3.72
N GLY A 30 -1.49 -4.16 -4.85
CA GLY A 30 -2.21 -5.34 -5.35
C GLY A 30 -1.28 -6.55 -5.58
N PRO A 31 -1.83 -7.75 -5.83
CA PRO A 31 -1.05 -8.97 -5.98
C PRO A 31 0.09 -8.74 -6.98
N SER A 32 1.31 -9.09 -6.56
CA SER A 32 2.50 -8.91 -7.37
C SER A 32 2.29 -9.45 -8.78
N ASN A 33 2.54 -8.62 -9.80
CA ASN A 33 2.58 -9.05 -11.20
C ASN A 33 4.01 -9.49 -11.56
N THR A 34 4.67 -10.28 -10.70
CA THR A 34 6.04 -10.80 -10.90
C THR A 34 6.07 -11.97 -11.90
N ALA A 35 5.34 -11.83 -13.01
CA ALA A 35 5.40 -12.72 -14.16
C ALA A 35 6.21 -12.12 -15.33
N ASP A 36 6.82 -10.95 -15.15
CA ASP A 36 7.60 -10.25 -16.18
C ASP A 36 9.03 -10.81 -16.38
N ILE A 37 9.28 -12.05 -15.92
CA ILE A 37 10.55 -12.77 -16.14
C ILE A 37 10.30 -14.09 -16.89
N GLU A 38 9.13 -14.72 -16.75
CA GLU A 38 8.88 -16.08 -17.28
C GLU A 38 7.62 -16.22 -18.16
N LEU A 39 7.01 -15.12 -18.61
CA LEU A 39 5.86 -15.10 -19.57
C LEU A 39 4.59 -15.87 -19.11
N VAL A 40 4.56 -16.38 -17.87
CA VAL A 40 3.39 -17.03 -17.28
C VAL A 40 2.90 -16.21 -16.09
N ARG A 41 1.68 -15.69 -16.20
CA ARG A 41 1.04 -14.91 -15.14
C ARG A 41 0.73 -15.78 -13.92
N VAL A 42 1.62 -15.81 -12.93
CA VAL A 42 1.33 -16.39 -11.62
C VAL A 42 0.83 -15.29 -10.69
N VAL A 43 -0.44 -15.36 -10.31
CA VAL A 43 -1.05 -14.42 -9.36
C VAL A 43 -0.88 -14.98 -7.95
N GLY A 44 -0.23 -14.25 -7.05
CA GLY A 44 -0.47 -14.40 -5.60
C GLY A 44 0.43 -15.34 -4.79
N VAL A 45 1.69 -15.58 -5.16
CA VAL A 45 2.59 -16.46 -4.36
C VAL A 45 3.20 -15.82 -3.11
N HIS A 46 3.13 -14.49 -2.97
CA HIS A 46 3.78 -13.75 -1.86
C HIS A 46 2.85 -12.77 -1.12
N GLY A 47 1.53 -12.85 -1.36
CA GLY A 47 0.53 -12.00 -0.71
C GLY A 47 -0.42 -12.81 0.17
N PRO A 48 -1.10 -12.18 1.14
CA PRO A 48 -2.12 -12.85 1.94
C PRO A 48 -3.26 -13.35 1.04
N VAL A 49 -3.69 -14.60 1.24
CA VAL A 49 -4.79 -15.23 0.48
C VAL A 49 -6.10 -14.49 0.70
N ASN A 50 -6.32 -13.97 1.92
CA ASN A 50 -7.45 -13.15 2.29
C ASN A 50 -6.96 -11.93 3.08
N ALA A 51 -7.50 -10.75 2.77
CA ALA A 51 -7.25 -9.52 3.52
C ALA A 51 -8.60 -8.87 3.87
N ALA A 52 -8.75 -8.41 5.11
CA ALA A 52 -9.89 -7.64 5.57
C ALA A 52 -9.40 -6.29 6.11
N VAL A 53 -10.06 -5.21 5.71
CA VAL A 53 -9.78 -3.85 6.18
C VAL A 53 -11.00 -3.37 6.95
N MET A 54 -10.82 -3.05 8.24
CA MET A 54 -11.87 -2.44 9.06
C MET A 54 -11.47 -1.00 9.35
N LEU A 55 -12.24 -0.06 8.80
CA LEU A 55 -12.10 1.36 9.09
C LEU A 55 -12.99 1.67 10.30
N VAL A 56 -12.39 2.28 11.33
CA VAL A 56 -13.11 2.74 12.52
C VAL A 56 -12.94 4.25 12.59
N GLU A 57 -14.05 4.97 12.73
CA GLU A 57 -14.06 6.41 12.99
C GLU A 57 -14.22 6.65 14.50
N GLY A 58 -13.52 7.65 15.02
CA GLY A 58 -13.58 8.12 16.40
C GLY A 58 -13.46 9.63 16.46
#